data_AF-F6R1V6-F1
#
_entry.id   AF-F6R1V6-F1
#
_cell.length_a   1.000
_cell.length_b   1.000
_cell.length_c   1.000
_cell.angle_alpha   90.00
_cell.angle_beta   90.00
_cell.angle_gamma   90.00
#
_symmetry.space_group_name_H-M   'P 1'
#
loop_
_entity.id
_entity.type
_entity.pdbx_description
1 polymer ?
#
loop_
_entity_poly.entity_id
_entity_poly.type
_entity_poly.pdbx_seq_one_letter_code
_entity_poly.pdbx_strand_id
1 'polypeptide(L)'
;WVPEITHHCPKTPFLLVGTQVDLRDDAATIEKLSKNKQKAITQDMGDKLARELKAVKYVECSALTQRGLKNVFDEAILAALEPPQEKKKGACRVI
;
A
#
# COMPACT_ATOMS: atom_id res chain seq x y z
N TRP A 1 12.29 1.87 -3.33
CA TRP A 1 10.89 2.31 -3.54
C TRP A 1 10.59 3.64 -2.85
N VAL A 2 10.07 3.68 -1.61
CA VAL A 2 9.58 4.97 -1.05
C VAL A 2 10.64 6.08 -0.93
N PRO A 3 11.87 5.84 -0.46
CA PRO A 3 12.89 6.88 -0.41
C PRO A 3 13.24 7.45 -1.80
N GLU A 4 13.27 6.58 -2.80
CA GLU A 4 13.55 6.92 -4.20
C GLU A 4 12.42 7.74 -4.82
N ILE A 5 11.16 7.30 -4.65
CA ILE A 5 9.97 8.04 -5.09
C ILE A 5 9.92 9.41 -4.40
N THR A 6 10.18 9.47 -3.10
CA THR A 6 10.18 10.73 -2.34
C THR A 6 11.30 11.67 -2.82
N HIS A 7 12.44 11.13 -3.24
CA HIS A 7 13.55 11.93 -3.76
C HIS A 7 13.23 12.54 -5.14
N HIS A 8 12.69 11.74 -6.06
CA HIS A 8 12.40 12.19 -7.43
C HIS A 8 11.06 12.91 -7.58
N CYS A 9 10.07 12.54 -6.76
CA CYS A 9 8.67 12.97 -6.87
C CYS A 9 8.06 13.30 -5.49
N PRO A 10 8.62 14.26 -4.72
CA PRO A 10 8.32 14.47 -3.30
C PRO A 10 6.86 14.77 -2.95
N LYS A 11 6.08 15.30 -3.90
CA LYS A 11 4.67 15.68 -3.70
C LYS A 11 3.68 14.76 -4.39
N THR A 12 4.18 13.70 -5.05
CA THR A 12 3.31 12.82 -5.82
C THR A 12 2.64 11.81 -4.88
N PRO A 13 1.31 11.76 -4.82
CA PRO A 13 0.62 10.75 -4.04
C PRO A 13 0.93 9.37 -4.59
N PHE A 14 1.01 8.38 -3.71
CA PHE A 14 1.21 6.98 -4.11
C PHE A 14 0.31 6.05 -3.30
N LEU A 15 -0.04 4.93 -3.91
CA LEU A 15 -0.74 3.83 -3.28
C LEU A 15 0.23 2.71 -2.95
N LEU A 16 0.01 2.03 -1.84
CA LEU A 16 0.65 0.76 -1.57
C LEU A 16 -0.26 -0.35 -2.10
N VAL A 17 0.26 -1.21 -2.98
CA VAL A 17 -0.53 -2.28 -3.61
C VAL A 17 -0.01 -3.65 -3.18
N GLY A 18 -0.85 -4.45 -2.53
CA GLY A 18 -0.61 -5.87 -2.26
C GLY A 18 -1.07 -6.72 -3.44
N THR A 19 -0.15 -7.38 -4.13
CA THR A 19 -0.47 -8.24 -5.28
C THR A 19 -0.55 -9.71 -4.86
N GLN A 20 -1.09 -10.55 -5.75
CA GLN A 20 -1.18 -12.00 -5.57
C GLN A 20 -1.94 -12.41 -4.30
N VAL A 21 -3.01 -11.67 -3.96
CA VAL A 21 -3.78 -11.92 -2.73
C VAL A 21 -4.42 -13.31 -2.69
N ASP A 22 -4.62 -13.94 -3.85
CA ASP A 22 -5.08 -15.32 -3.99
C ASP A 22 -4.15 -16.35 -3.33
N LEU A 23 -2.85 -16.06 -3.23
CA LEU A 23 -1.87 -16.95 -2.61
C LEU A 23 -1.98 -17.02 -1.08
N ARG A 24 -2.79 -16.15 -0.45
CA ARG A 24 -3.02 -16.21 1.01
C ARG A 24 -3.77 -17.47 1.43
N ASP A 25 -4.62 -17.97 0.55
CA ASP A 25 -5.46 -19.15 0.79
C ASP A 25 -4.91 -20.39 0.06
N ASP A 26 -3.81 -20.25 -0.69
CA ASP A 26 -3.17 -21.36 -1.40
C ASP A 26 -2.34 -22.23 -0.44
N ALA A 27 -2.76 -23.50 -0.30
CA ALA A 27 -2.15 -24.44 0.64
C ALA A 27 -0.65 -24.66 0.37
N ALA A 28 -0.24 -24.73 -0.90
CA ALA A 28 1.16 -24.94 -1.27
C ALA A 28 2.03 -23.74 -0.87
N THR A 29 1.53 -22.52 -1.10
CA THR A 29 2.19 -21.27 -0.68
C THR A 29 2.27 -21.19 0.84
N ILE A 30 1.19 -21.50 1.56
CA ILE A 30 1.17 -21.50 3.03
C ILE A 30 2.22 -22.47 3.58
N GLU A 31 2.29 -23.69 3.06
CA GLU A 31 3.28 -24.68 3.48
C GLU A 31 4.71 -24.20 3.23
N LYS A 32 4.97 -23.63 2.05
CA LYS A 32 6.27 -23.09 1.67
C LYS A 32 6.70 -21.94 2.58
N LEU A 33 5.80 -21.01 2.90
CA LEU A 33 6.07 -19.92 3.83
C LEU A 33 6.33 -20.43 5.24
N SER A 34 5.54 -21.41 5.70
CA SER A 34 5.71 -22.04 7.02
C SER A 34 7.07 -22.73 7.17
N LYS A 35 7.55 -23.43 6.14
CA LYS A 35 8.90 -24.02 6.12
C LYS A 35 10.01 -22.98 6.33
N ASN A 36 9.78 -21.74 5.90
CA ASN A 36 10.69 -20.61 6.09
C ASN A 36 10.37 -19.77 7.33
N LYS A 37 9.46 -20.21 8.20
CA LYS A 37 8.95 -19.46 9.37
C LYS A 37 8.33 -18.10 9.02
N GLN A 38 7.79 -17.98 7.81
CA GLN A 38 7.12 -16.78 7.31
C GLN A 38 5.60 -17.00 7.26
N LYS A 39 4.87 -15.89 7.15
CA LYS A 39 3.42 -15.87 6.94
C LYS A 39 3.10 -14.91 5.81
N ALA A 40 1.98 -15.13 5.14
CA ALA A 40 1.49 -14.18 4.17
C ALA A 40 1.16 -12.84 4.86
N ILE A 41 1.41 -11.73 4.16
CA ILE A 41 1.08 -10.39 4.66
C ILE A 41 -0.44 -10.29 4.75
N THR A 42 -0.96 -9.89 5.91
CA THR A 42 -2.39 -9.65 6.11
C THR A 42 -2.79 -8.25 5.67
N GLN A 43 -4.09 -8.03 5.51
CA GLN A 43 -4.62 -6.71 5.17
C GLN A 43 -4.23 -5.65 6.22
N ASP A 44 -4.37 -5.96 7.51
CA ASP A 44 -4.00 -5.04 8.60
C ASP A 44 -2.51 -4.66 8.59
N MET A 45 -1.62 -5.62 8.28
CA MET A 45 -0.19 -5.34 8.15
C MET A 45 0.08 -4.37 6.99
N GLY A 46 -0.60 -4.55 5.86
CA GLY A 46 -0.48 -3.66 4.71
C GLY A 46 -1.04 -2.26 5.00
N ASP A 47 -2.20 -2.17 5.65
CA ASP A 47 -2.80 -0.91 6.09
C ASP A 47 -1.89 -0.16 7.06
N LYS A 48 -1.28 -0.88 8.01
CA LYS A 48 -0.31 -0.30 8.95
C LYS A 48 0.91 0.25 8.21
N LEU A 49 1.47 -0.52 7.28
CA LEU A 49 2.62 -0.08 6.50
C LEU A 49 2.29 1.13 5.61
N ALA A 50 1.12 1.16 4.97
CA ALA A 50 0.68 2.31 4.19
C ALA A 50 0.61 3.59 5.03
N ARG A 51 0.09 3.50 6.26
CA ARG A 51 0.08 4.63 7.21
C ARG A 51 1.49 5.07 7.59
N GLU A 52 2.38 4.15 7.89
CA GLU A 52 3.78 4.43 8.23
C GLU A 52 4.52 5.13 7.07
N LEU A 53 4.28 4.67 5.84
CA LEU A 53 4.88 5.22 4.63
C LEU A 53 4.20 6.51 4.14
N LYS A 54 3.06 6.89 4.73
CA LYS A 54 2.20 8.00 4.26
C LYS A 54 1.71 7.82 2.82
N ALA A 55 1.44 6.57 2.44
CA ALA A 55 0.70 6.28 1.22
C ALA A 55 -0.75 6.79 1.36
N VAL A 56 -1.40 7.08 0.23
CA VAL A 56 -2.81 7.50 0.21
C VAL A 56 -3.71 6.38 0.77
N LYS A 57 -3.46 5.15 0.35
CA LYS A 57 -4.21 3.97 0.76
C LYS A 57 -3.41 2.69 0.50
N TYR A 58 -3.75 1.64 1.22
CA TYR A 58 -3.38 0.27 0.88
C TYR A 58 -4.53 -0.39 0.11
N VAL A 59 -4.22 -1.03 -1.02
CA VAL A 59 -5.19 -1.75 -1.84
C VAL A 59 -4.62 -3.11 -2.22
N GLU A 60 -5.48 -4.12 -2.36
CA GLU A 60 -5.06 -5.48 -2.67
C GLU A 60 -5.71 -5.97 -3.96
N CYS A 61 -4.94 -6.73 -4.74
CA CYS A 61 -5.45 -7.35 -5.95
C CYS A 61 -4.84 -8.72 -6.24
N SER A 62 -5.53 -9.46 -7.08
CA SER A 62 -5.06 -10.69 -7.72
C SER A 62 -5.28 -10.54 -9.21
N ALA A 63 -4.20 -10.57 -9.98
CA ALA A 63 -4.29 -10.59 -11.43
C ALA A 63 -4.91 -11.90 -11.94
N LEU A 64 -4.67 -13.01 -11.23
CA LEU A 64 -5.16 -14.34 -11.59
C LEU A 64 -6.68 -14.46 -11.44
N THR A 65 -7.21 -14.05 -10.29
CA THR A 65 -8.66 -14.12 -10.01
C THR A 65 -9.41 -12.85 -10.43
N GLN A 66 -8.68 -11.87 -10.96
CA GLN A 66 -9.16 -10.51 -11.27
C GLN A 66 -9.76 -9.73 -10.07
N ARG A 67 -9.62 -10.26 -8.85
CA ARG A 67 -10.09 -9.60 -7.64
C ARG A 67 -9.33 -8.30 -7.42
N GLY A 68 -10.06 -7.22 -7.16
CA GLY A 68 -9.49 -5.94 -6.73
C GLY A 68 -8.80 -5.12 -7.82
N LEU A 69 -8.61 -5.64 -9.05
CA LEU A 69 -7.92 -4.91 -10.12
C LEU A 69 -8.58 -3.56 -10.43
N LYS A 70 -9.91 -3.55 -10.65
CA LYS A 70 -10.66 -2.31 -10.90
C LYS A 70 -10.46 -1.30 -9.77
N ASN A 71 -10.56 -1.76 -8.52
CA ASN A 71 -10.39 -0.91 -7.34
C ASN A 71 -9.00 -0.28 -7.27
N VAL A 72 -7.93 -1.02 -7.62
CA VAL A 72 -6.56 -0.45 -7.65
C VAL A 72 -6.48 0.73 -8.62
N PHE A 73 -7.06 0.61 -9.82
CA PHE A 73 -7.05 1.68 -10.81
C PHE A 73 -7.98 2.84 -10.44
N ASP A 74 -9.17 2.55 -9.92
CA ASP A 74 -10.10 3.60 -9.45
C ASP A 74 -9.46 4.45 -8.36
N GLU A 75 -8.82 3.82 -7.36
CA GLU A 75 -8.16 4.53 -6.25
C GLU A 75 -6.95 5.33 -6.73
N ALA A 76 -6.24 4.87 -7.77
CA ALA A 76 -5.13 5.62 -8.36
C ALA A 76 -5.63 6.89 -9.06
N ILE A 77 -6.77 6.80 -9.76
CA ILE A 77 -7.42 7.94 -10.39
C ILE A 77 -7.90 8.94 -9.32
N LEU A 78 -8.56 8.44 -8.27
CA LEU A 78 -9.02 9.28 -7.16
C LEU A 78 -7.85 9.99 -6.45
N ALA A 79 -6.76 9.28 -6.18
CA ALA A 79 -5.56 9.87 -5.57
C ALA A 79 -4.92 10.98 -6.42
N ALA A 80 -5.05 10.91 -7.74
CA ALA A 80 -4.56 11.94 -8.65
C ALA A 80 -5.50 13.16 -8.75
N LEU A 81 -6.82 12.94 -8.68
CA LEU A 81 -7.83 14.01 -8.74
C LEU A 81 -7.97 14.76 -7.40
N GLU A 82 -7.81 14.05 -6.29
CA GLU A 82 -7.94 14.58 -4.93
C GLU A 82 -6.63 14.40 -4.16
N PRO A 83 -5.57 15.18 -4.48
CA PRO A 83 -4.30 15.03 -3.81
C PRO A 83 -4.45 15.27 -2.30
N PRO A 84 -3.81 14.45 -1.44
CA PRO A 84 -3.87 14.61 0.00
C PRO A 84 -3.45 16.03 0.41
N GLN A 85 -4.30 16.71 1.16
CA GLN A 85 -3.97 18.04 1.69
C GLN A 85 -2.73 17.93 2.60
N GLU A 86 -1.66 18.64 2.25
CA GLU A 86 -0.49 18.75 3.12
C GLU A 86 -0.96 19.34 4.46
N LYS A 87 -0.93 18.54 5.54
CA LYS A 87 -1.14 19.06 6.89
C LYS A 87 -0.04 20.08 7.15
N LYS A 88 -0.38 21.37 7.10
CA LYS A 88 0.52 22.46 7.48
C LYS A 88 1.08 22.13 8.86
N LYS A 89 2.39 21.93 8.97
CA LYS A 89 3.06 21.82 10.27
C LYS A 89 2.74 23.12 11.01
N GLY A 90 1.96 23.04 12.09
CA GLY A 90 1.70 24.19 12.95
C GLY A 90 3.03 24.83 13.31
N ALA A 91 3.14 26.14 13.12
CA ALA A 91 4.35 26.88 13.44
C ALA A 91 4.78 26.54 14.87
N CYS A 92 5.96 25.95 15.02
CA CYS A 92 6.57 25.76 16.33
C CYS A 92 6.87 27.16 16.86
N ARG A 93 6.01 27.65 17.76
CA ARG A 93 6.27 28.91 18.47
C ARG A 93 7.13 28.54 19.68
N VAL A 94 8.44 28.71 19.53
CA VAL A 94 9.34 28.77 20.68
C VAL A 94 8.97 30.04 21.43
N ILE A 95 8.49 29.88 22.66
CA ILE A 95 8.26 30.98 23.61
C ILE A 95 9.48 31.05 24.51
#